data_AF-A0A538CXN4-F1
#
_entry.id   AF-A0A538CXN4-F1
#
_cell.length_a   1.000
_cell.length_b   1.000
_cell.length_c   1.000
_cell.angle_alpha   90.00
_cell.angle_beta   90.00
_cell.angle_gamma   90.00
#
_symmetry.space_group_name_H-M   'P 1'
#
loop_
_entity.id
_entity.type
_entity.pdbx_description
1 polymer ?
#
loop_
_entity_poly.entity_id
_entity_poly.type
_entity_poly.pdbx_seq_one_letter_code
_entity_poly.pdbx_strand_id
1 'polypeptide(L)' 'MEVRPARGDEVPQLAAMLARAFHDDPVTAWFMRNEERRPKYAARFFGWQLQRLLAQEQVHVAGDGNA' A
#
# COMPACT_ATOMS: atom_id res chain seq x y z
N MET A 1 10.94 -7.15 -15.76
CA MET A 1 10.29 -6.16 -14.89
C MET A 1 9.48 -5.23 -15.78
N GLU A 2 8.17 -5.34 -15.72
CA GLU A 2 7.20 -4.50 -16.42
C GLU A 2 6.47 -3.64 -15.39
N VAL A 3 6.22 -2.38 -15.72
CA VAL A 3 5.45 -1.47 -14.87
C VAL A 3 4.14 -1.17 -15.57
N ARG A 4 3.03 -1.40 -14.87
CA ARG A 4 1.68 -1.15 -15.39
C ARG A 4 0.81 -0.40 -14.38
N PRO A 5 -0.26 0.27 -14.82
CA PRO A 5 -1.27 0.80 -13.90
C PRO A 5 -1.83 -0.31 -13.00
N ALA A 6 -2.05 0.05 -11.73
CA ALA A 6 -2.75 -0.81 -10.79
C ALA A 6 -4.26 -0.80 -11.07
N ARG A 7 -4.92 -1.92 -10.75
CA ARG A 7 -6.37 -2.09 -10.83
C ARG A 7 -7.01 -1.91 -9.45
N GLY A 8 -8.28 -1.52 -9.44
CA GLY A 8 -9.01 -1.23 -8.20
C GLY A 8 -9.16 -2.44 -7.26
N ASP A 9 -9.24 -3.65 -7.83
CA ASP A 9 -9.30 -4.91 -7.10
C ASP A 9 -7.97 -5.31 -6.45
N GLU A 10 -6.84 -4.73 -6.88
CA GLU A 10 -5.52 -4.97 -6.29
C GLU A 10 -5.29 -4.16 -5.00
N VAL A 11 -6.15 -3.18 -4.68
CA VAL A 11 -5.99 -2.28 -3.52
C VAL A 11 -5.83 -3.02 -2.19
N PRO A 12 -6.63 -4.04 -1.85
CA PRO A 12 -6.46 -4.76 -0.58
C PRO A 12 -5.09 -5.42 -0.47
N GLN A 13 -4.59 -6.01 -1.56
CA GLN A 13 -3.28 -6.65 -1.62
C GLN A 13 -2.15 -5.61 -1.49
N LEU A 14 -2.23 -4.52 -2.25
CA LEU A 14 -1.25 -3.43 -2.21
C LEU A 14 -1.20 -2.75 -0.84
N ALA A 15 -2.35 -2.53 -0.22
CA ALA A 15 -2.44 -1.95 1.12
C ALA A 15 -1.76 -2.83 2.17
N ALA A 16 -1.98 -4.15 2.12
CA ALA A 16 -1.33 -5.10 3.02
C ALA A 16 0.19 -5.17 2.78
N MET A 17 0.61 -5.17 1.51
CA MET A 17 2.03 -5.14 1.14
C MET A 17 2.72 -3.88 1.68
N LEU A 18 2.15 -2.69 1.44
CA LEU A 18 2.70 -1.42 1.92
C LEU A 18 2.71 -1.35 3.45
N ALA A 19 1.66 -1.83 4.12
CA ALA A 19 1.61 -1.90 5.57
C ALA A 19 2.75 -2.75 6.17
N ARG A 20 3.13 -3.84 5.51
CA ARG A 20 4.28 -4.66 5.90
C ARG A 20 5.60 -3.95 5.58
N ALA A 21 5.72 -3.36 4.39
CA ALA A 21 6.95 -2.71 3.94
C ALA A 21 7.33 -1.50 4.81
N PHE A 22 6.34 -0.74 5.28
CA PHE A 22 6.53 0.45 6.12
C PHE A 22 6.29 0.19 7.60
N HIS A 23 6.25 -1.07 8.07
CA HIS A 23 5.96 -1.37 9.47
C HIS A 23 6.96 -0.71 10.45
N ASP A 24 8.24 -0.77 10.10
CA ASP A 24 9.37 -0.26 10.88
C ASP A 24 9.85 1.12 10.40
N ASP A 25 9.14 1.74 9.45
CA ASP A 25 9.45 3.09 9.00
C ASP A 25 9.32 4.08 10.19
N PRO A 26 10.34 4.93 10.46
CA PRO A 26 10.34 5.80 11.62
C PRO A 26 9.11 6.72 11.70
N VAL A 27 8.61 7.19 10.55
CA VAL A 27 7.42 8.05 10.49
C VAL A 27 6.16 7.23 10.81
N THR A 28 6.05 6.03 10.25
CA THR A 28 4.93 5.12 10.50
C THR A 28 4.90 4.68 11.96
N ALA A 29 6.03 4.31 12.56
CA ALA A 29 6.13 3.95 13.97
C ALA A 29 5.82 5.14 14.91
N TRP A 30 6.28 6.34 14.55
CA TRP A 30 6.01 7.56 15.32
C TRP A 30 4.53 7.97 15.30
N PHE A 31 3.88 7.88 14.13
CA PHE A 31 2.48 8.25 13.94
C PHE A 31 1.52 7.14 14.43
N MET A 32 1.86 5.87 14.21
CA MET A 32 1.08 4.69 14.61
C MET A 32 1.77 3.94 15.76
N ARG A 33 1.78 4.57 16.93
CA ARG A 33 2.56 4.14 18.11
C ARG A 33 2.21 2.75 18.64
N ASN A 34 0.94 2.35 18.57
CA ASN A 34 0.51 1.02 19.03
C ASN A 34 0.92 -0.04 18.00
N GLU A 35 1.98 -0.79 18.31
CA GLU A 35 2.57 -1.80 17.42
C GLU A 35 1.60 -2.92 17.05
N GLU A 36 0.86 -3.48 18.01
CA GLU A 36 -0.10 -4.56 17.77
C GLU A 36 -1.20 -4.15 16.77
N ARG A 37 -1.62 -2.88 16.84
CA ARG A 37 -2.66 -2.34 15.96
C ARG A 37 -2.09 -1.68 14.70
N ARG A 38 -0.78 -1.44 14.65
CA ARG A 38 -0.09 -0.75 13.55
C ARG A 38 -0.36 -1.41 12.19
N PRO A 39 -0.25 -2.74 12.01
CA PRO A 39 -0.53 -3.37 10.72
C PRO A 39 -1.94 -3.07 10.20
N LYS A 40 -2.94 -3.12 11.10
CA LYS A 40 -4.34 -2.84 10.76
C LYS A 40 -4.55 -1.37 10.39
N TYR A 41 -3.95 -0.45 11.14
CA TYR A 41 -4.07 0.98 10.86
C TYR A 41 -3.32 1.39 9.59
N ALA A 42 -2.12 0.86 9.40
CA ALA A 42 -1.32 1.08 8.19
C ALA A 42 -2.03 0.56 6.94
N ALA A 43 -2.59 -0.66 6.98
CA ALA A 43 -3.33 -1.20 5.85
C ALA A 43 -4.57 -0.35 5.51
N ARG A 44 -5.31 0.13 6.52
CA ARG A 44 -6.44 1.06 6.28
C ARG A 44 -5.99 2.40 5.70
N PHE A 45 -4.89 2.96 6.21
CA PHE A 45 -4.34 4.22 5.73
C PHE A 45 -3.88 4.11 4.27
N PHE A 46 -3.05 3.12 3.95
CA PHE A 46 -2.58 2.90 2.58
C PHE A 46 -3.71 2.53 1.63
N GLY A 47 -4.68 1.73 2.06
CA GLY A 47 -5.87 1.42 1.25
C GLY A 47 -6.65 2.68 0.87
N TRP A 48 -6.87 3.59 1.83
CA TRP A 48 -7.54 4.87 1.54
C TRP A 48 -6.72 5.76 0.60
N GLN A 49 -5.40 5.86 0.79
CA GLN A 49 -4.51 6.61 -0.11
C GLN A 49 -4.52 6.03 -1.52
N LEU A 50 -4.42 4.70 -1.66
CA LEU A 50 -4.44 4.01 -2.94
C LEU A 50 -5.74 4.25 -3.70
N GLN A 51 -6.90 4.19 -3.04
CA GLN A 51 -8.19 4.53 -3.67
C GLN A 51 -8.20 5.95 -4.24
N ARG A 52 -7.68 6.92 -3.47
CA ARG A 52 -7.59 8.32 -3.90
C ARG A 52 -6.64 8.51 -5.09
N LEU A 53 -5.51 7.82 -5.10
CA LEU A 53 -4.47 7.93 -6.13
C LEU A 53 -4.83 7.16 -7.41
N LEU A 54 -5.52 6.02 -7.28
CA LEU A 54 -6.05 5.25 -8.41
C LEU A 54 -7.04 6.07 -9.23
N ALA A 55 -7.91 6.83 -8.56
CA ALA A 55 -8.83 7.75 -9.24
C ALA A 55 -8.11 8.87 -10.03
N GLN A 56 -6.81 9.06 -9.81
CA GLN A 56 -5.95 10.03 -10.49
C GLN A 56 -4.94 9.35 -11.43
N GLU A 57 -5.04 8.03 -11.64
CA GLU A 57 -4.10 7.23 -12.45
C GLU A 57 -2.63 7.27 -11.95
N GLN A 58 -2.43 7.50 -10.65
CA GLN A 58 -1.09 7.69 -10.04
C GLN A 58 -0.49 6.42 -9.41
N VAL A 59 -1.14 5.26 -9.55
CA VAL A 59 -0.66 4.00 -8.95
C VAL A 59 -0.19 3.04 -10.02
N HIS A 60 1.07 2.64 -9.94
CA HIS A 60 1.69 1.67 -10.83
C HIS A 60 2.28 0.51 -10.01
N VAL A 61 2.18 -0.69 -10.55
CA VAL A 61 2.75 -1.92 -9.99
C VAL A 61 3.81 -2.46 -10.92
N ALA A 62 4.92 -2.91 -10.34
CA ALA A 62 5.94 -3.63 -11.07
C ALA A 62 5.67 -5.14 -10.95
N GLY A 63 5.65 -5.82 -12.09
CA GLY A 63 5.54 -7.28 -12.18
C GLY A 63 6.74 -7.86 -12.91
N ASP A 64 7.03 -9.13 -12.62
CA ASP A 64 7.94 -9.92 -13.42
C ASP A 64 7.16 -10.38 -14.66
N GLY A 65 7.19 -9.56 -15.72
CA GLY A 65 6.40 -9.72 -16.94
C GLY A 65 6.36 -11.17 -17.45
N ASN A 66 5.31 -11.87 -17.04
CA ASN A 66 4.86 -13.13 -17.59
C ASN A 66 3.32 -13.09 -17.59
N ALA A 67 2.78 -13.31 -18.77
CA ALA A 67 1.40 -13.06 -19.17
C ALA A 67 0.37 -13.92 -18.45
#